data_AF-A0A6C0HEL1-F1
#
_entry.id   AF-A0A6C0HEL1-F1
#
_cell.length_a   1.000
_cell.length_b   1.000
_cell.length_c   1.000
_cell.angle_alpha   90.00
_cell.angle_beta   90.00
_cell.angle_gamma   90.00
#
_symmetry.space_group_name_H-M   'P 1'
#
loop_
_entity.id
_entity.type
_entity.pdbx_description
1 polymer ?
#
loop_
_entity_poly.entity_id
_entity_poly.type
_entity_poly.pdbx_seq_one_letter_code
_entity_poly.pdbx_strand_id
1 'polypeptide(L)'
;MAQFNPQEFVYHYRNGKPAYYSYDEELYCGTFPEDWAENHCPGTGPKECSNCAFYGSWNGVFLGYCANCAAYEYNGERGRGFVDCGKENDDDKMQHFPSAFDTYLSDILPDDVGDKDFMDSAKMMMIEEANAYIEACELEEPEDDPGEVGWSLDYGGYGSNYDGGYDSY
;
A
#
# COMPACT_ATOMS: atom_id res chain seq x y z
N MET A 1 -8.22 35.82 -16.66
CA MET A 1 -7.51 34.58 -16.26
C MET A 1 -8.59 33.65 -15.75
N ALA A 2 -8.72 32.45 -16.32
CA ALA A 2 -9.66 31.47 -15.76
C ALA A 2 -9.13 31.07 -14.38
N GLN A 3 -9.98 31.14 -13.36
CA GLN A 3 -9.64 30.71 -12.01
C GLN A 3 -9.72 29.19 -11.97
N PHE A 4 -8.64 28.51 -11.58
CA PHE A 4 -8.63 27.06 -11.41
C PHE A 4 -9.64 26.69 -10.32
N ASN A 5 -10.61 25.85 -10.67
CA ASN A 5 -11.56 25.27 -9.72
C ASN A 5 -11.19 23.80 -9.51
N PRO A 6 -10.66 23.42 -8.33
CA PRO A 6 -10.27 22.04 -8.07
C PRO A 6 -11.46 21.08 -8.05
N GLN A 7 -12.69 21.56 -7.86
CA GLN A 7 -13.90 20.73 -7.81
C GLN A 7 -14.55 20.50 -9.19
N GLU A 8 -13.81 20.69 -10.27
CA GLU A 8 -14.25 20.40 -11.64
C GLU A 8 -13.49 19.20 -12.17
N PHE A 9 -14.20 18.26 -12.78
CA PHE A 9 -13.58 17.13 -13.47
C PHE A 9 -12.86 17.60 -14.73
N VAL A 10 -11.55 17.42 -14.78
CA VAL A 10 -10.73 17.71 -15.97
C VAL A 10 -10.18 16.42 -16.54
N TYR A 11 -10.60 16.07 -17.75
CA TYR A 11 -10.25 14.82 -18.40
C TYR A 11 -8.99 14.92 -19.27
N HIS A 12 -8.15 13.91 -19.18
CA HIS A 12 -6.97 13.74 -20.02
C HIS A 12 -7.14 12.52 -20.91
N TYR A 13 -7.06 12.71 -22.23
CA TYR A 13 -7.32 11.66 -23.21
C TYR A 13 -6.02 11.15 -23.84
N ARG A 14 -5.94 9.83 -24.01
CA ARG A 14 -4.88 9.15 -24.77
C ARG A 14 -5.54 8.21 -25.76
N ASN A 15 -5.13 8.27 -27.03
CA ASN A 15 -5.69 7.44 -28.11
C ASN A 15 -7.24 7.49 -28.20
N GLY A 16 -7.85 8.63 -27.86
CA GLY A 16 -9.31 8.82 -27.93
C GLY A 16 -10.10 8.23 -26.75
N LYS A 17 -9.45 7.70 -25.71
CA LYS A 17 -10.07 7.25 -24.46
C LYS A 17 -9.59 8.12 -23.28
N PRO A 18 -10.42 8.34 -22.24
CA PRO A 18 -9.96 9.00 -21.02
C PRO A 18 -8.91 8.12 -20.35
N ALA A 19 -7.68 8.62 -20.26
CA ALA A 19 -6.59 7.92 -19.58
C ALA A 19 -6.70 8.12 -18.07
N TYR A 20 -6.94 9.36 -17.65
CA TYR A 20 -7.18 9.76 -16.27
C TYR A 20 -7.95 11.10 -16.26
N TYR A 21 -8.48 11.47 -15.10
CA TYR A 21 -9.04 12.79 -14.87
C TYR A 21 -8.52 13.35 -13.54
N SER A 22 -8.52 14.67 -13.40
CA SER A 22 -8.23 15.34 -12.12
C SER A 22 -9.51 15.80 -11.45
N TYR A 23 -9.60 15.60 -10.14
CA TYR A 23 -10.66 16.11 -9.28
C TYR A 23 -10.12 16.34 -7.85
N ASP A 24 -10.45 17.46 -7.25
CA ASP A 24 -9.99 17.89 -5.90
C ASP A 24 -8.47 17.76 -5.69
N GLU A 25 -7.70 18.17 -6.72
CA GLU A 25 -6.22 18.12 -6.76
C GLU A 25 -5.62 16.70 -6.85
N GLU A 26 -6.45 15.67 -6.99
CA GLU A 26 -6.03 14.28 -7.14
C GLU A 26 -6.25 13.79 -8.58
N LEU A 27 -5.46 12.82 -9.03
CA LEU A 27 -5.61 12.18 -10.33
C LEU A 27 -6.27 10.81 -10.17
N TYR A 28 -7.31 10.55 -10.94
CA TYR A 28 -8.09 9.32 -10.92
C TYR A 28 -8.03 8.63 -12.27
N CYS A 29 -8.08 7.30 -12.24
CA CYS A 29 -8.14 6.50 -13.44
C CYS A 29 -9.35 6.89 -14.29
N GLY A 30 -9.21 6.92 -15.63
CA GLY A 30 -10.26 7.43 -16.52
C GLY A 30 -11.60 6.69 -16.43
N THR A 31 -11.60 5.49 -15.87
CA THR A 31 -12.80 4.68 -15.63
C THR A 31 -13.20 4.60 -14.16
N PHE A 32 -12.46 5.23 -13.25
CA PHE A 32 -12.81 5.29 -11.84
C PHE A 32 -14.12 6.09 -11.67
N PRO A 33 -15.14 5.56 -10.98
CA PRO A 33 -16.44 6.23 -10.89
C PRO A 33 -16.36 7.63 -10.26
N GLU A 34 -16.89 8.65 -10.95
CA GLU A 34 -16.91 10.04 -10.48
C GLU A 34 -17.58 10.16 -9.11
N ASP A 35 -18.74 9.54 -8.92
CA ASP A 35 -19.47 9.52 -7.64
C ASP A 35 -18.61 9.00 -6.47
N TRP A 36 -17.65 8.11 -6.74
CA TRP A 36 -16.75 7.60 -5.69
C TRP A 36 -15.60 8.57 -5.41
N ALA A 37 -15.15 9.33 -6.40
CA ALA A 37 -14.15 10.37 -6.24
C ALA A 37 -14.70 11.57 -5.43
N GLU A 38 -15.97 11.92 -5.62
CA GLU A 38 -16.63 12.98 -4.85
C GLU A 38 -16.98 12.55 -3.41
N ASN A 39 -17.21 11.25 -3.19
CA ASN A 39 -17.76 10.71 -1.94
C ASN A 39 -16.86 9.62 -1.34
N HIS A 40 -15.64 10.01 -0.97
CA HIS A 40 -14.80 9.20 -0.10
C HIS A 40 -15.36 9.21 1.34
N CYS A 41 -15.38 8.05 1.99
CA CYS A 41 -15.55 7.98 3.44
C CYS A 41 -14.36 8.72 4.13
N PRO A 42 -14.58 9.39 5.27
CA PRO A 42 -13.50 10.02 6.03
C PRO A 42 -12.38 9.02 6.37
N GLY A 43 -11.13 9.42 6.20
CA GLY A 43 -9.96 8.57 6.40
C GLY A 43 -9.66 7.59 5.26
N THR A 44 -10.32 7.75 4.10
CA THR A 44 -10.11 6.90 2.91
C THR A 44 -9.69 7.72 1.69
N GLY A 45 -9.31 7.03 0.61
CA GLY A 45 -8.92 7.67 -0.65
C GLY A 45 -7.48 8.20 -0.62
N PRO A 46 -6.99 8.73 -1.75
CA PRO A 46 -5.58 9.09 -1.93
C PRO A 46 -5.13 10.25 -1.02
N LYS A 47 -6.04 11.14 -0.65
CA LYS A 47 -5.74 12.34 0.15
C LYS A 47 -5.62 12.06 1.65
N GLU A 48 -6.47 11.19 2.19
CA GLU A 48 -6.58 10.96 3.64
C GLU A 48 -6.00 9.61 4.11
N CYS A 49 -5.75 8.67 3.19
CA CYS A 49 -5.21 7.35 3.52
C CYS A 49 -3.90 7.08 2.78
N SER A 50 -2.78 7.02 3.53
CA SER A 50 -1.46 6.73 2.98
C SER A 50 -1.38 5.38 2.25
N ASN A 51 -2.10 4.36 2.74
CA ASN A 51 -2.16 3.07 2.07
C ASN A 51 -2.93 3.14 0.74
N CYS A 52 -3.99 3.96 0.65
CA CYS A 52 -4.69 4.19 -0.62
C CYS A 52 -3.81 4.99 -1.58
N ALA A 53 -3.12 6.02 -1.09
CA ALA A 53 -2.17 6.79 -1.88
C ALA A 53 -1.05 5.90 -2.45
N PHE A 54 -0.57 4.95 -1.64
CA PHE A 54 0.58 4.10 -2.00
C PHE A 54 0.18 2.84 -2.80
N TYR A 55 -0.67 1.97 -2.25
CA TYR A 55 -1.06 0.71 -2.91
C TYR A 55 -2.17 0.91 -3.94
N GLY A 56 -3.02 1.91 -3.72
CA GLY A 56 -4.17 2.21 -4.57
C GLY A 56 -3.87 3.09 -5.77
N SER A 57 -2.62 3.56 -5.92
CA SER A 57 -2.21 4.42 -7.02
C SER A 57 -1.14 3.74 -7.88
N TRP A 58 -1.13 4.10 -9.16
CA TRP A 58 -0.14 3.68 -10.13
C TRP A 58 0.23 4.87 -11.00
N ASN A 59 1.52 5.21 -11.11
CA ASN A 59 1.99 6.37 -11.89
C ASN A 59 1.34 7.69 -11.50
N GLY A 60 1.12 7.90 -10.19
CA GLY A 60 0.45 9.07 -9.65
C GLY A 60 -1.05 9.14 -9.92
N VAL A 61 -1.64 8.11 -10.52
CA VAL A 61 -3.08 8.01 -10.80
C VAL A 61 -3.71 7.01 -9.85
N PHE A 62 -4.75 7.45 -9.14
CA PHE A 62 -5.53 6.61 -8.24
C PHE A 62 -6.37 5.61 -9.02
N LEU A 63 -6.11 4.32 -8.77
CA LEU A 63 -6.82 3.19 -9.35
C LEU A 63 -7.95 2.70 -8.45
N GLY A 64 -7.76 2.73 -7.13
CA GLY A 64 -8.78 2.33 -6.18
C GLY A 64 -8.24 2.14 -4.77
N TYR A 65 -9.08 1.65 -3.86
CA TYR A 65 -8.77 1.66 -2.44
C TYR A 65 -7.74 0.58 -2.04
N CYS A 66 -6.98 0.82 -0.97
CA CYS A 66 -6.18 -0.25 -0.38
C CYS A 66 -7.09 -1.36 0.20
N ALA A 67 -6.54 -2.56 0.36
CA ALA A 67 -7.28 -3.72 0.88
C ALA A 67 -8.02 -3.45 2.20
N ASN A 68 -7.44 -2.65 3.10
CA ASN A 68 -8.06 -2.32 4.38
C ASN A 68 -9.30 -1.41 4.20
N CYS A 69 -9.18 -0.32 3.43
CA CYS A 69 -10.32 0.56 3.19
C CYS A 69 -11.42 -0.14 2.40
N ALA A 70 -11.05 -0.92 1.38
CA ALA A 70 -12.00 -1.74 0.63
C ALA A 70 -12.78 -2.67 1.56
N ALA A 71 -12.10 -3.40 2.45
CA ALA A 71 -12.72 -4.38 3.33
C ALA A 71 -13.53 -3.75 4.49
N TYR A 72 -12.98 -2.75 5.18
CA TYR A 72 -13.53 -2.27 6.45
C TYR A 72 -14.42 -1.03 6.31
N GLU A 73 -14.16 -0.18 5.33
CA GLU A 73 -14.91 1.07 5.13
C GLU A 73 -15.99 0.92 4.05
N TYR A 74 -15.70 0.13 3.02
CA TYR A 74 -16.59 -0.08 1.88
C TYR A 74 -17.19 -1.49 1.79
N ASN A 75 -16.89 -2.39 2.73
CA ASN A 75 -17.38 -3.78 2.75
C ASN A 75 -17.26 -4.50 1.39
N GLY A 76 -16.19 -4.22 0.65
CA GLY A 76 -15.89 -4.78 -0.67
C GLY A 76 -16.76 -4.29 -1.83
N GLU A 77 -17.66 -3.32 -1.61
CA GLU A 77 -18.54 -2.77 -2.66
C GLU A 77 -17.76 -2.03 -3.76
N ARG A 78 -16.58 -1.50 -3.43
CA ARG A 78 -15.68 -0.77 -4.34
C ARG A 78 -14.49 -1.61 -4.85
N GLY A 79 -14.59 -2.93 -4.74
CA GLY A 79 -13.57 -3.89 -5.14
C GLY A 79 -12.91 -4.60 -3.97
N ARG A 80 -11.96 -5.51 -4.25
CA ARG A 80 -11.19 -6.26 -3.24
C ARG A 80 -10.12 -5.41 -2.54
N GLY A 81 -9.79 -4.29 -3.17
CA GLY A 81 -8.73 -3.38 -2.78
C GLY A 81 -7.34 -3.89 -3.15
N PHE A 82 -6.39 -2.97 -3.18
CA PHE A 82 -5.02 -3.21 -3.63
C PHE A 82 -4.08 -3.50 -2.46
N VAL A 83 -3.18 -4.47 -2.67
CA VAL A 83 -2.10 -4.86 -1.74
C VAL A 83 -0.72 -4.53 -2.25
N ASP A 84 -0.60 -4.29 -3.56
CA ASP A 84 0.57 -3.73 -4.21
C ASP A 84 0.09 -2.92 -5.42
N CYS A 85 0.97 -2.12 -5.98
CA CYS A 85 0.73 -1.35 -7.19
C CYS A 85 0.16 -2.29 -8.28
N GLY A 86 -1.07 -2.03 -8.75
CA GLY A 86 -1.72 -2.83 -9.80
C GLY A 86 -2.08 -4.27 -9.39
N LYS A 87 -1.93 -4.64 -8.12
CA LYS A 87 -2.24 -5.98 -7.60
C LYS A 87 -3.37 -5.91 -6.57
N GLU A 88 -4.51 -6.48 -6.92
CA GLU A 88 -5.62 -6.65 -5.97
C GLU A 88 -5.36 -7.75 -4.93
N ASN A 89 -6.07 -7.65 -3.81
CA ASN A 89 -6.08 -8.68 -2.78
C ASN A 89 -6.75 -9.97 -3.32
N ASP A 90 -5.99 -11.07 -3.32
CA ASP A 90 -6.40 -12.38 -3.78
C ASP A 90 -6.69 -13.38 -2.64
N ASP A 91 -6.65 -12.93 -1.38
CA ASP A 91 -7.01 -13.75 -0.21
C ASP A 91 -8.37 -14.43 -0.40
N ASP A 92 -8.48 -15.70 0.01
CA ASP A 92 -9.73 -16.48 -0.07
C ASP A 92 -10.93 -15.76 0.57
N LYS A 93 -10.66 -14.96 1.61
CA LYS A 93 -11.67 -14.16 2.29
C LYS A 93 -12.22 -13.02 1.42
N MET A 94 -11.46 -12.52 0.45
CA MET A 94 -11.85 -11.39 -0.41
C MET A 94 -12.41 -11.84 -1.77
N GLN A 95 -12.27 -13.11 -2.15
CA GLN A 95 -12.69 -13.61 -3.46
C GLN A 95 -14.20 -13.46 -3.74
N HIS A 96 -15.02 -13.38 -2.69
CA HIS A 96 -16.46 -13.16 -2.83
C HIS A 96 -16.83 -11.72 -3.23
N PHE A 97 -15.91 -10.76 -3.06
CA PHE A 97 -16.07 -9.40 -3.55
C PHE A 97 -15.69 -9.30 -5.04
N PRO A 98 -16.33 -8.38 -5.80
CA PRO A 98 -15.98 -8.16 -7.19
C PRO A 98 -14.54 -7.65 -7.32
N SER A 99 -13.83 -8.09 -8.35
CA SER A 99 -12.54 -7.50 -8.72
C SER A 99 -12.75 -6.14 -9.38
N ALA A 100 -11.88 -5.17 -9.08
CA ALA A 100 -11.81 -3.90 -9.79
C ALA A 100 -11.54 -4.12 -11.29
N PHE A 101 -10.65 -5.08 -11.61
CA PHE A 101 -10.33 -5.47 -12.99
C PHE A 101 -11.47 -6.20 -13.71
N ASP A 102 -12.43 -6.77 -12.98
CA ASP A 102 -13.66 -7.33 -13.59
C ASP A 102 -14.80 -6.30 -13.67
N THR A 103 -14.60 -5.09 -13.13
CA THR A 103 -15.62 -4.03 -13.06
C THR A 103 -15.14 -2.77 -13.77
N TYR A 104 -14.81 -1.72 -13.03
CA TYR A 104 -14.51 -0.41 -13.60
C TYR A 104 -13.11 -0.35 -14.24
N LEU A 105 -12.17 -1.23 -13.89
CA LEU A 105 -10.85 -1.32 -14.54
C LEU A 105 -10.79 -2.35 -15.68
N SER A 106 -11.92 -2.92 -16.09
CA SER A 106 -11.96 -4.00 -17.09
C SER A 106 -11.40 -3.64 -18.47
N ASP A 107 -11.51 -2.37 -18.85
CA ASP A 107 -11.02 -1.86 -20.13
C ASP A 107 -9.61 -1.25 -20.05
N ILE A 108 -8.94 -1.39 -18.92
CA ILE A 108 -7.67 -0.74 -18.64
C ILE A 108 -6.54 -1.75 -18.67
N LEU A 109 -5.56 -1.50 -19.54
CA LEU A 109 -4.27 -2.15 -19.47
C LEU A 109 -3.46 -1.43 -18.38
N PRO A 110 -2.89 -2.12 -17.38
CA PRO A 110 -2.04 -1.49 -16.35
C PRO A 110 -0.90 -0.66 -16.95
N ASP A 111 -0.41 -1.07 -18.12
CA ASP A 111 0.59 -0.36 -18.92
C ASP A 111 0.12 0.98 -19.52
N ASP A 112 -1.17 1.29 -19.50
CA ASP A 112 -1.71 2.54 -20.06
C ASP A 112 -2.05 3.58 -18.97
N VAL A 113 -1.92 3.22 -17.70
CA VAL A 113 -2.31 4.06 -16.56
C VAL A 113 -1.18 5.03 -16.18
N GLY A 114 -1.55 6.30 -16.08
CA GLY A 114 -0.70 7.39 -15.61
C GLY A 114 0.52 7.68 -16.49
N ASP A 115 1.42 8.48 -15.94
CA ASP A 115 2.63 8.91 -16.64
C ASP A 115 3.83 8.02 -16.23
N LYS A 116 4.28 7.20 -17.19
CA LYS A 116 5.44 6.30 -17.00
C LYS A 116 6.76 7.06 -16.83
N ASP A 117 6.83 8.29 -17.37
CA ASP A 117 8.01 9.13 -17.24
C ASP A 117 8.07 9.79 -15.84
N PHE A 118 6.94 9.79 -15.12
CA PHE A 118 6.81 10.24 -13.73
C PHE A 118 6.84 9.09 -12.71
N MET A 119 6.91 7.84 -13.16
CA MET A 119 6.84 6.66 -12.30
C MET A 119 7.99 6.68 -11.27
N ASP A 120 7.60 6.89 -10.01
CA ASP A 120 8.34 6.49 -8.82
C ASP A 120 9.62 7.23 -8.44
N SER A 121 9.74 8.55 -8.59
CA SER A 121 10.77 9.27 -7.80
C SER A 121 10.58 9.06 -6.29
N ALA A 122 9.35 8.91 -5.79
CA ALA A 122 9.09 8.63 -4.36
C ALA A 122 9.43 7.18 -3.95
N LYS A 123 9.04 6.16 -4.73
CA LYS A 123 9.37 4.75 -4.45
C LYS A 123 10.86 4.47 -4.67
N MET A 124 11.47 5.07 -5.71
CA MET A 124 12.93 5.04 -5.91
C MET A 124 13.66 5.77 -4.79
N MET A 125 13.20 6.94 -4.33
CA MET A 125 13.84 7.63 -3.20
C MET A 125 13.78 6.80 -1.91
N MET A 126 12.64 6.16 -1.60
CA MET A 126 12.54 5.29 -0.42
C MET A 126 13.41 4.02 -0.53
N ILE A 127 13.53 3.44 -1.73
CA ILE A 127 14.40 2.27 -1.96
C ILE A 127 15.88 2.68 -1.93
N GLU A 128 16.25 3.80 -2.53
CA GLU A 128 17.64 4.32 -2.50
C GLU A 128 18.06 4.69 -1.07
N GLU A 129 17.19 5.34 -0.29
CA GLU A 129 17.46 5.68 1.10
C GLU A 129 17.56 4.44 1.99
N ALA A 130 16.71 3.44 1.77
CA ALA A 130 16.81 2.14 2.47
C ALA A 130 18.09 1.39 2.10
N ASN A 131 18.48 1.38 0.83
CA ASN A 131 19.71 0.71 0.38
C ASN A 131 20.96 1.43 0.91
N ALA A 132 20.98 2.76 0.94
CA ALA A 132 22.08 3.54 1.50
C ALA A 132 22.26 3.28 3.01
N TYR A 133 21.17 3.09 3.75
CA TYR A 133 21.24 2.71 5.17
C TYR A 133 21.82 1.30 5.37
N ILE A 134 21.40 0.33 4.53
CA ILE A 134 21.94 -1.04 4.57
C ILE A 134 23.45 -1.05 4.26
N GLU A 135 23.87 -0.34 3.22
CA GLU A 135 25.29 -0.24 2.84
C GLU A 135 26.14 0.42 3.94
N ALA A 136 25.60 1.41 4.65
CA ALA A 136 26.27 2.02 5.80
C ALA A 136 26.39 1.07 7.00
N CYS A 137 25.39 0.22 7.25
CA CYS A 137 25.44 -0.78 8.31
C CYS A 137 26.38 -1.96 7.99
N GLU A 138 26.59 -2.29 6.71
CA GLU A 138 27.52 -3.37 6.31
C GLU A 138 29.00 -2.94 6.35
N LEU A 139 29.30 -1.64 6.45
CA LEU A 139 30.66 -1.10 6.54
C LEU A 139 31.19 -0.93 7.98
N GLU A 140 30.34 -1.11 8.99
CA GLU A 140 30.80 -1.24 10.38
C GLU A 140 31.23 -2.70 10.63
N GLU A 141 32.40 -3.10 10.11
CA GLU A 141 33.08 -4.28 10.63
C GLU A 141 33.34 -4.05 12.13
N PRO A 142 32.92 -4.96 13.03
CA PRO A 142 33.29 -4.85 14.44
C PRO A 142 34.81 -4.91 14.49
N GLU A 143 35.45 -3.83 14.96
CA GLU A 143 36.87 -3.89 15.31
C GLU A 143 37.02 -4.99 16.37
N ASP A 144 37.56 -6.13 15.94
CA ASP A 144 38.07 -7.19 16.81
C ASP A 144 39.03 -6.54 17.82
N ASP A 145 38.53 -6.25 19.03
CA ASP A 145 39.36 -6.09 20.21
C ASP A 145 39.51 -7.46 20.87
N PRO A 146 40.64 -8.16 20.71
CA PRO A 146 40.93 -9.38 21.47
C PRO A 146 41.30 -8.99 22.91
N GLY A 147 40.33 -8.50 23.66
CA GLY A 147 40.40 -8.24 25.09
C GLY A 147 39.79 -9.39 25.87
N GLU A 148 40.63 -10.31 26.32
CA GLU A 148 40.29 -11.39 27.25
C GLU A 148 39.33 -10.94 28.38
N VAL A 149 38.13 -11.51 28.44
CA VAL A 149 37.40 -11.64 29.71
C VAL A 149 36.67 -12.97 29.73
N GLY A 150 37.29 -13.93 30.43
CA GLY A 150 36.72 -15.24 30.69
C GLY A 150 35.44 -15.12 31.52
N TRP A 151 34.33 -15.55 30.94
CA TRP A 151 33.11 -15.85 31.69
C TRP A 151 33.00 -17.37 31.82
N SER A 152 33.28 -17.87 33.02
CA SER A 152 33.04 -19.26 33.40
C SER A 152 31.53 -19.56 33.27
N LEU A 153 31.19 -20.47 32.35
CA LEU A 153 29.87 -21.10 32.28
C LEU A 153 29.65 -21.94 33.54
N ASP A 154 28.79 -21.47 34.44
CA ASP A 154 28.10 -22.35 35.38
C ASP A 154 26.79 -22.81 34.74
N TYR A 155 26.73 -24.09 34.40
CA TYR A 155 25.58 -24.79 33.84
C TYR A 155 24.53 -25.00 34.95
N GLY A 156 23.70 -23.99 35.20
CA GLY A 156 22.54 -24.06 36.10
C GLY A 156 21.26 -24.43 35.35
N GLY A 157 20.89 -25.71 35.39
CA GLY A 157 19.70 -26.26 34.73
C GLY A 157 18.38 -25.73 35.31
N TYR A 158 17.51 -25.24 34.42
CA TYR A 158 16.09 -25.04 34.72
C TYR A 158 15.33 -26.34 34.46
N GLY A 159 15.27 -27.19 35.49
CA GLY A 159 14.31 -28.28 35.58
C GLY A 159 12.96 -27.76 36.08
N SER A 160 11.96 -27.72 35.21
CA SER A 160 10.58 -27.44 35.57
C SER A 160 9.91 -28.73 36.08
N ASN A 161 9.96 -28.97 37.39
CA ASN A 161 9.12 -29.99 38.04
C ASN A 161 7.80 -29.34 38.45
N TYR A 162 6.79 -29.47 37.61
CA TYR A 162 5.39 -29.21 37.97
C TYR A 162 4.81 -30.52 38.49
N ASP A 163 4.75 -30.67 39.82
CA ASP A 163 4.00 -31.74 40.48
C ASP A 163 3.17 -31.09 41.59
N GLY A 164 1.87 -31.00 41.35
CA GLY A 164 0.93 -30.22 42.14
C GLY A 164 -0.44 -30.87 42.13
N GLY A 165 -0.50 -32.15 42.48
CA GLY A 165 -1.72 -32.82 42.91
C GLY A 165 -2.14 -32.32 44.29
N TYR A 166 -3.42 -31.97 44.43
CA TYR A 166 -4.09 -31.90 45.71
C TYR A 166 -5.47 -32.56 45.59
N ASP A 167 -5.54 -33.78 46.11
CA ASP A 167 -6.77 -34.49 46.44
C ASP A 167 -6.98 -34.47 47.96
N SER A 168 -8.26 -34.53 48.36
CA SER A 168 -8.84 -34.87 49.67
C SER A 168 -8.78 -33.78 50.77
N TYR A 169 -9.83 -33.51 51.56
CA TYR A 169 -10.93 -34.31 52.11
C TYR A 169 -12.24 -33.52 52.21
#